data_AF-A0A1I3YQF6-F1
#
_entry.id   AF-A0A1I3YQF6-F1
#
_cell.length_a   1.000
_cell.length_b   1.000
_cell.length_c   1.000
_cell.angle_alpha   90.00
_cell.angle_beta   90.00
_cell.angle_gamma   90.00
#
_symmetry.space_group_name_H-M   'P 1'
#
loop_
_entity.id
_entity.type
_entity.pdbx_description
1 polymer ?
#
loop_
_entity_poly.entity_id
_entity_poly.type
_entity_poly.pdbx_seq_one_letter_code
_entity_poly.pdbx_strand_id
1 'polypeptide(L)'
;MSKIIFTESQRRELESNPNIVKVSDRSITYTPEFKVKAVKENAEGKGPHQIFVEHGFDLSIIGSGKPKQCIERWRATFQKYGEEGFYTERRGKGSTGRPSSKELSPEDKLKKAEARIAYLEAELDFVKKLDELERQAKKKK
;
A
#
# COMPACT_ATOMS: atom_id res chain seq x y z
N MET A 1 -0.72 2.20 -17.14
CA MET A 1 -1.13 3.63 -17.23
C MET A 1 -2.41 3.69 -18.05
N SER A 2 -3.44 4.42 -17.60
CA SER A 2 -4.61 4.63 -18.47
C SER A 2 -4.22 5.47 -19.69
N LYS A 3 -4.76 5.11 -20.85
CA LYS A 3 -4.58 5.87 -22.09
C LYS A 3 -5.46 7.14 -22.15
N ILE A 4 -6.40 7.28 -21.20
CA ILE A 4 -7.31 8.42 -21.10
C ILE A 4 -6.53 9.67 -20.67
N ILE A 5 -6.73 10.75 -21.42
CA ILE A 5 -6.28 12.10 -21.10
C ILE A 5 -7.54 12.94 -20.89
N PHE A 6 -7.65 13.58 -19.73
CA PHE A 6 -8.78 14.42 -19.39
C PHE A 6 -8.65 15.78 -20.08
N THR A 7 -9.74 16.22 -20.69
CA THR A 7 -9.85 17.59 -21.22
C THR A 7 -10.00 18.60 -20.08
N GLU A 8 -9.78 19.89 -20.37
CA GLU A 8 -9.89 20.94 -19.35
C GLU A 8 -11.30 21.01 -18.73
N SER A 9 -12.35 20.86 -19.54
CA SER A 9 -13.74 20.82 -19.06
C SER A 9 -13.98 19.64 -18.13
N GLN A 10 -13.54 18.42 -18.51
CA GLN A 10 -13.66 17.22 -17.67
C GLN A 10 -12.90 17.36 -16.35
N ARG A 11 -11.73 18.02 -16.36
CA ARG A 11 -10.99 18.27 -15.11
C ARG A 11 -11.74 19.21 -14.19
N ARG A 12 -12.28 20.32 -14.71
CA ARG A 12 -13.07 21.27 -13.91
C ARG A 12 -14.32 20.63 -13.32
N GLU A 13 -14.98 19.77 -14.09
CA GLU A 13 -16.14 19.01 -13.61
C GLU A 13 -15.74 18.05 -12.47
N LEU A 14 -14.65 17.29 -12.65
CA LEU A 14 -14.15 16.39 -11.62
C LEU A 14 -13.65 17.15 -10.37
N GLU A 15 -13.01 18.29 -10.53
CA GLU A 15 -12.54 19.14 -9.42
C GLU A 15 -13.69 19.72 -8.58
N SER A 16 -14.89 19.81 -9.14
CA SER A 16 -16.08 20.24 -8.38
C SER A 16 -16.53 19.21 -7.34
N ASN A 17 -16.11 17.95 -7.46
CA ASN A 17 -16.52 16.88 -6.55
C ASN A 17 -15.70 16.91 -5.24
N PRO A 18 -16.34 16.96 -4.06
CA PRO A 18 -15.65 17.04 -2.76
C PRO A 18 -14.80 15.80 -2.43
N ASN A 19 -15.00 14.67 -3.12
CA ASN A 19 -14.25 13.44 -2.94
C ASN A 19 -12.91 13.42 -3.71
N ILE A 20 -12.58 14.50 -4.42
CA ILE A 20 -11.33 14.67 -5.16
C ILE A 20 -10.44 15.72 -4.49
N VAL A 21 -9.15 15.39 -4.34
CA VAL A 21 -8.11 16.32 -3.87
C VAL A 21 -7.54 17.12 -5.03
N LYS A 22 -7.25 16.44 -6.15
CA LYS A 22 -6.70 17.08 -7.36
C LYS A 22 -6.91 16.20 -8.58
N VAL A 23 -7.03 16.83 -9.74
CA VAL A 23 -7.06 16.17 -11.04
C VAL A 23 -5.86 16.62 -11.86
N SER A 24 -5.16 15.68 -12.46
CA SER A 24 -4.11 15.93 -13.44
C SER A 24 -4.58 15.41 -14.80
N ASP A 25 -3.84 15.70 -15.88
CA ASP A 25 -4.22 15.27 -17.24
C ASP A 25 -4.53 13.77 -17.36
N ARG A 26 -3.91 12.93 -16.52
CA ARG A 26 -4.00 11.47 -16.61
C ARG A 26 -4.40 10.77 -15.33
N SER A 27 -4.59 11.50 -14.23
CA SER A 27 -4.81 10.89 -12.92
C SER A 27 -5.74 11.73 -12.05
N ILE A 28 -6.52 11.03 -11.22
CA ILE A 28 -7.39 11.62 -10.21
C ILE A 28 -6.82 11.21 -8.85
N THR A 29 -6.62 12.19 -7.98
CA THR A 29 -6.23 11.96 -6.59
C THR A 29 -7.47 12.10 -5.72
N TYR A 30 -7.86 10.99 -5.10
CA TYR A 30 -9.03 10.93 -4.22
C TYR A 30 -8.69 11.30 -2.79
N THR A 31 -9.66 11.85 -2.06
CA THR A 31 -9.53 12.17 -0.64
C THR A 31 -9.35 10.89 0.18
N PRO A 32 -8.54 10.91 1.25
CA PRO A 32 -8.42 9.77 2.18
C PRO A 32 -9.77 9.31 2.71
N GLU A 33 -10.65 10.26 3.05
CA GLU A 33 -11.99 10.02 3.60
C GLU A 33 -12.86 9.22 2.63
N PHE A 34 -12.85 9.60 1.35
CA PHE A 34 -13.59 8.85 0.33
C PHE A 34 -13.05 7.44 0.16
N LYS A 35 -11.72 7.24 0.18
CA LYS A 35 -11.12 5.89 0.07
C LYS A 35 -11.59 4.98 1.21
N VAL A 36 -11.63 5.49 2.44
CA VAL A 36 -12.11 4.73 3.60
C VAL A 36 -13.59 4.38 3.43
N LYS A 37 -14.45 5.36 3.12
CA LYS A 37 -15.88 5.12 2.89
C LYS A 37 -16.12 4.10 1.78
N ALA A 38 -15.44 4.27 0.65
CA ALA A 38 -15.58 3.39 -0.50
C ALA A 38 -15.15 1.94 -0.20
N VAL A 39 -14.12 1.72 0.62
CA VAL A 39 -13.73 0.36 1.05
C VAL A 39 -14.76 -0.24 2.00
N LYS A 40 -15.30 0.55 2.95
CA LYS A 40 -16.34 0.10 3.89
C LYS A 40 -17.63 -0.29 3.17
N GLU A 41 -18.16 0.59 2.33
CA GLU A 41 -19.36 0.33 1.53
C GLU A 41 -19.19 -0.87 0.59
N ASN A 42 -17.97 -1.06 0.06
CA ASN A 42 -17.70 -2.22 -0.76
C ASN A 42 -17.56 -3.52 0.05
N ALA A 43 -17.17 -3.45 1.33
CA ALA A 43 -17.20 -4.59 2.25
C ALA A 43 -18.63 -4.96 2.65
N GLU A 44 -19.54 -3.98 2.70
CA GLU A 44 -20.98 -4.17 2.91
C GLU A 44 -21.71 -4.77 1.68
N GLY A 45 -21.01 -4.92 0.55
CA GLY A 45 -21.51 -5.62 -0.63
C GLY A 45 -21.90 -4.71 -1.80
N LYS A 46 -21.78 -3.37 -1.68
CA LYS A 46 -22.03 -2.47 -2.81
C LYS A 46 -20.99 -2.66 -3.91
N GLY A 47 -21.42 -2.61 -5.17
CA GLY A 47 -20.53 -2.72 -6.32
C GLY A 47 -19.62 -1.48 -6.50
N PRO A 48 -18.39 -1.61 -7.03
CA PRO A 48 -17.50 -0.47 -7.27
C PRO A 48 -18.12 0.64 -8.11
N HIS A 49 -18.86 0.29 -9.17
CA HIS A 49 -19.54 1.26 -10.03
C HIS A 49 -20.61 2.04 -9.29
N GLN A 50 -21.42 1.35 -8.49
CA GLN A 50 -22.49 1.95 -7.70
C GLN A 50 -21.93 2.96 -6.69
N ILE A 51 -20.87 2.61 -5.97
CA ILE A 51 -20.22 3.51 -5.00
C ILE A 51 -19.75 4.79 -5.70
N PHE A 52 -19.10 4.69 -6.86
CA PHE A 52 -18.64 5.88 -7.57
C PHE A 52 -19.81 6.74 -8.07
N VAL A 53 -20.89 6.14 -8.58
CA VAL A 53 -22.07 6.91 -9.02
C VAL A 53 -22.77 7.60 -7.85
N GLU A 54 -22.96 6.91 -6.72
CA GLU A 54 -23.57 7.47 -5.50
C GLU A 54 -22.77 8.64 -4.92
N HIS A 55 -21.45 8.61 -5.08
CA HIS A 55 -20.55 9.68 -4.65
C HIS A 55 -20.29 10.75 -5.73
N GLY A 56 -21.13 10.79 -6.77
CA GLY A 56 -21.17 11.87 -7.76
C GLY A 56 -20.08 11.79 -8.84
N PHE A 57 -19.59 10.59 -9.17
CA PHE A 57 -18.64 10.40 -10.27
C PHE A 57 -19.34 9.92 -11.54
N ASP A 58 -19.07 10.60 -12.65
CA ASP A 58 -19.48 10.10 -13.97
C ASP A 58 -18.50 9.04 -14.49
N LEU A 59 -19.01 7.80 -14.62
CA LEU A 59 -18.30 6.65 -15.15
C LEU A 59 -17.89 6.82 -16.62
N SER A 60 -18.58 7.66 -17.38
CA SER A 60 -18.25 7.99 -18.77
C SER A 60 -16.94 8.78 -18.85
N ILE A 61 -16.73 9.69 -17.89
CA ILE A 61 -15.55 10.56 -17.82
C ILE A 61 -14.36 9.80 -17.23
N ILE A 62 -14.53 9.18 -16.06
CA ILE A 62 -13.41 8.48 -15.39
C ILE A 62 -13.05 7.16 -16.07
N GLY A 63 -14.00 6.54 -16.77
CA GLY A 63 -13.86 5.26 -17.45
C GLY A 63 -14.36 4.08 -16.61
N SER A 64 -15.10 3.18 -17.25
CA SER A 64 -15.81 2.06 -16.61
C SER A 64 -14.91 1.09 -15.82
N GLY A 65 -13.64 0.93 -16.19
CA GLY A 65 -12.71 0.06 -15.48
C GLY A 65 -12.09 0.68 -14.22
N LYS A 66 -12.17 2.01 -14.05
CA LYS A 66 -11.49 2.71 -12.96
C LYS A 66 -12.05 2.41 -11.58
N PRO A 67 -13.38 2.41 -11.34
CA PRO A 67 -13.92 2.13 -10.01
C PRO A 67 -13.41 0.81 -9.45
N LYS A 68 -13.50 -0.27 -10.24
CA LYS A 68 -13.03 -1.61 -9.85
C LYS A 68 -11.54 -1.60 -9.46
N GLN A 69 -10.68 -1.04 -10.31
CA GLN A 69 -9.23 -0.97 -10.05
C GLN A 69 -8.89 -0.11 -8.82
N CYS A 70 -9.64 0.97 -8.59
CA CYS A 70 -9.45 1.82 -7.41
C CYS A 70 -9.79 1.06 -6.13
N ILE A 71 -10.98 0.45 -6.10
CA ILE A 71 -11.47 -0.32 -4.95
C ILE A 71 -10.54 -1.50 -4.62
N GLU A 72 -10.10 -2.27 -5.62
CA GLU A 72 -9.14 -3.38 -5.42
C GLU A 72 -7.84 -2.89 -4.75
N ARG A 73 -7.28 -1.77 -5.25
CA ARG A 73 -6.06 -1.18 -4.68
C ARG A 73 -6.28 -0.67 -3.25
N TRP A 74 -7.42 -0.04 -2.99
CA TRP A 74 -7.72 0.51 -1.66
C TRP A 74 -7.98 -0.61 -0.66
N ARG A 75 -8.70 -1.67 -1.03
CA ARG A 75 -8.85 -2.87 -0.20
C ARG A 75 -7.51 -3.46 0.23
N ALA A 76 -6.57 -3.63 -0.71
CA ALA A 76 -5.24 -4.14 -0.40
C ALA A 76 -4.47 -3.23 0.59
N THR A 77 -4.63 -1.91 0.45
CA THR A 77 -4.01 -0.93 1.35
C THR A 77 -4.63 -1.02 2.75
N PHE A 78 -5.96 -1.08 2.82
CA PHE A 78 -6.72 -1.18 4.06
C PHE A 78 -6.42 -2.48 4.80
N GLN A 79 -6.33 -3.62 4.10
CA GLN A 79 -5.99 -4.91 4.71
C GLN A 79 -4.60 -4.90 5.35
N LYS A 80 -3.62 -4.24 4.71
CA LYS A 80 -2.23 -4.26 5.18
C LYS A 80 -1.96 -3.25 6.30
N TYR A 81 -2.65 -2.11 6.28
CA TYR A 81 -2.28 -0.95 7.10
C TYR A 81 -3.45 -0.27 7.82
N GLY A 82 -4.68 -0.75 7.63
CA GLY A 82 -5.89 -0.12 8.15
C GLY A 82 -6.18 1.25 7.50
N GLU A 83 -7.02 2.04 8.17
CA GLU A 83 -7.41 3.39 7.76
C GLU A 83 -6.20 4.34 7.67
N GLU A 84 -5.26 4.22 8.61
CA GLU A 84 -4.00 4.97 8.66
C GLU A 84 -3.17 4.84 7.37
N GLY A 85 -3.36 3.76 6.62
CA GLY A 85 -2.74 3.55 5.31
C GLY A 85 -3.11 4.60 4.25
N PHE A 86 -4.23 5.30 4.41
CA PHE A 86 -4.68 6.34 3.48
C PHE A 86 -4.30 7.76 3.89
N TYR A 87 -4.12 8.01 5.19
CA TYR A 87 -3.77 9.31 5.75
C TYR A 87 -2.25 9.54 5.80
N THR A 88 -1.47 8.47 5.88
CA THR A 88 -0.01 8.57 5.91
C THR A 88 0.59 8.46 4.50
N GLU A 89 1.49 9.38 4.14
CA GLU A 89 2.33 9.20 2.95
C GLU A 89 3.33 8.06 3.22
N ARG A 90 3.34 7.08 2.32
CA ARG A 90 4.12 5.85 2.45
C ARG A 90 5.06 5.58 1.29
N ARG A 91 5.02 6.41 0.24
CA ARG A 91 6.00 6.33 -0.85
C ARG A 91 7.40 6.43 -0.28
N GLY A 92 8.27 5.49 -0.66
CA GLY A 92 9.65 5.40 -0.18
C GLY A 92 9.82 4.81 1.23
N LYS A 93 8.75 4.61 2.01
CA LYS A 93 8.88 3.96 3.33
C LYS A 93 9.26 2.50 3.18
N GLY A 94 10.39 2.11 3.77
CA GLY A 94 10.98 0.77 3.63
C GLY A 94 11.77 0.57 2.33
N SER A 95 11.91 1.62 1.50
CA SER A 95 12.85 1.57 0.38
C SER A 95 14.27 1.70 0.90
N THR A 96 15.15 0.78 0.53
CA THR A 96 16.60 0.90 0.75
C THR A 96 17.24 1.95 -0.16
N GLY A 97 16.45 2.60 -1.02
CA GLY A 97 16.92 3.57 -2.00
C GLY A 97 17.77 2.92 -3.10
N ARG A 98 18.37 3.78 -3.91
CA ARG A 98 19.36 3.36 -4.91
C ARG A 98 20.66 3.00 -4.17
N PRO A 99 21.24 1.81 -4.39
CA PRO A 99 22.55 1.48 -3.82
C PRO A 99 23.60 2.52 -4.20
N SER A 100 24.39 2.97 -3.23
CA SER A 100 25.51 3.88 -3.49
C SER A 100 26.59 3.16 -4.30
N SER A 101 27.19 3.84 -5.27
CA SER A 101 28.36 3.35 -6.00
C SER A 101 29.68 3.55 -5.25
N LYS A 102 29.64 4.16 -4.06
CA LYS A 102 30.82 4.43 -3.23
C LYS A 102 31.22 3.16 -2.47
N GLU A 103 32.51 2.83 -2.50
CA GLU A 103 33.10 1.80 -1.64
C GLU A 103 32.80 2.12 -0.16
N LEU A 104 32.36 1.12 0.60
CA LEU A 104 32.12 1.25 2.03
C LEU A 104 33.45 1.46 2.77
N SER A 105 33.45 2.34 3.76
CA SER A 105 34.57 2.50 4.69
C SER A 105 34.84 1.17 5.42
N PRO A 106 36.09 0.87 5.83
CA PRO A 106 36.38 -0.28 6.69
C PRO A 106 35.48 -0.33 7.94
N GLU A 107 35.17 0.82 8.53
CA GLU A 107 34.27 0.93 9.70
C GLU A 107 32.84 0.51 9.37
N ASP A 108 32.31 0.95 8.21
CA ASP A 108 30.98 0.56 7.76
C ASP A 108 30.90 -0.94 7.43
N LYS A 109 31.99 -1.49 6.84
CA LYS A 109 32.12 -2.93 6.59
C LYS A 109 32.11 -3.72 7.89
N LEU A 110 32.83 -3.25 8.92
CA LEU A 110 32.85 -3.85 10.25
C LEU A 110 31.46 -3.84 10.89
N LYS A 111 30.82 -2.67 10.96
CA LYS A 111 29.48 -2.52 11.52
C LYS A 111 28.44 -3.43 10.83
N LYS A 112 28.55 -3.57 9.51
CA LYS A 112 27.69 -4.47 8.73
C LYS A 112 27.94 -5.94 9.06
N ALA A 113 29.21 -6.33 9.25
CA ALA A 113 29.57 -7.69 9.63
C ALA A 113 29.09 -8.02 11.06
N GLU A 114 29.27 -7.11 12.01
CA GLU A 114 28.79 -7.26 13.40
C GLU A 114 27.27 -7.42 13.45
N ALA A 115 26.53 -6.57 12.72
CA ALA A 115 25.07 -6.69 12.63
C ALA A 115 24.64 -8.04 12.01
N ARG A 116 25.41 -8.55 11.03
CA ARG A 116 25.14 -9.86 10.43
C ARG A 116 25.41 -11.00 11.40
N ILE A 117 26.49 -10.92 12.18
CA ILE A 117 26.83 -11.90 13.21
C ILE A 117 25.73 -11.94 14.27
N ALA A 118 25.33 -10.80 14.83
CA ALA A 118 24.27 -10.73 15.83
C ALA A 118 22.93 -11.30 15.32
N TYR A 119 22.59 -11.05 14.05
CA TYR A 119 21.40 -11.63 13.43
C TYR A 119 21.49 -13.16 13.32
N LEU A 120 22.63 -13.69 12.86
CA LEU A 120 22.84 -15.14 12.73
C LEU A 120 22.87 -15.84 14.09
N GLU A 121 23.43 -15.21 15.12
CA GLU A 121 23.40 -15.72 16.49
C GLU A 121 21.97 -15.82 17.02
N ALA A 122 21.14 -14.81 16.78
CA ALA A 122 19.73 -14.84 17.14
C ALA A 122 18.94 -15.95 16.40
N GLU A 123 19.23 -16.17 15.11
CA GLU A 123 18.65 -17.28 14.34
C GLU A 123 19.06 -18.65 14.93
N LEU A 124 20.34 -18.83 15.25
CA LEU A 124 20.85 -20.07 15.85
C LEU A 124 20.20 -20.36 17.20
N ASP A 125 20.04 -19.34 18.05
CA ASP A 125 19.41 -19.51 19.35
C ASP A 125 17.92 -19.84 19.24
N PHE A 126 17.23 -19.30 18.24
CA PHE A 126 15.85 -19.68 17.94
C PHE A 126 15.76 -21.16 17.49
N VAL A 127 16.66 -21.61 16.61
CA VAL A 127 16.73 -23.00 16.15
C VAL A 127 17.02 -23.97 17.30
N LYS A 128 17.98 -23.64 18.19
CA LYS A 128 18.30 -24.47 19.36
C LYS A 128 17.08 -24.66 20.28
N LYS A 129 16.33 -23.58 20.53
CA LYS A 129 15.09 -23.63 21.34
C LYS A 129 14.03 -24.53 20.70
N LEU A 130 13.88 -24.47 19.38
CA LEU A 130 12.94 -25.34 18.66
C LEU A 130 13.34 -26.83 18.74
N ASP A 131 14.61 -27.17 18.54
CA ASP A 131 15.10 -28.54 18.67
C ASP A 131 14.88 -29.10 20.08
N GLU A 132 15.10 -28.27 21.11
CA GLU A 132 14.83 -28.66 22.50
C GLU A 132 13.35 -28.95 22.75
N LEU A 133 12.44 -28.10 22.27
CA LEU A 133 11.00 -28.33 22.36
C LEU A 133 10.58 -29.61 21.63
N GLU A 134 11.14 -29.88 20.44
CA GLU A 134 10.85 -31.09 19.68
C GLU A 134 11.30 -32.34 20.43
N ARG A 135 12.49 -32.33 21.03
CA ARG A 135 13.00 -33.43 21.87
C ARG A 135 12.10 -33.66 23.09
N GLN A 136 11.66 -32.59 23.75
CA GLN A 136 10.73 -32.70 24.89
C GLN A 136 9.38 -33.28 24.46
N ALA A 137 8.84 -32.87 23.31
CA ALA A 137 7.60 -33.44 22.77
C ALA A 137 7.73 -34.92 22.41
N LYS A 138 8.87 -35.33 21.83
CA LYS A 138 9.17 -36.75 21.54
C LYS A 138 9.28 -37.60 22.81
N LYS A 139 9.85 -37.06 23.91
CA LYS A 139 9.96 -37.75 25.21
C LYS A 139 8.63 -37.87 25.97
N LYS A 140 7.65 -37.02 25.67
CA LYS A 140 6.31 -37.05 26.28
C LYS A 140 5.31 -37.94 25.51
N LYS A 141 5.74 -38.51 24.38
CA LYS A 141 5.02 -39.52 23.61
C LYS A 141 5.46 -40.90 24.06
#